data_AF-A0A7C7SU80-F1
#
_entry.id   AF-A0A7C7SU80-F1
#
_cell.length_a   1.000
_cell.length_b   1.000
_cell.length_c   1.000
_cell.angle_alpha   90.00
_cell.angle_beta   90.00
_cell.angle_gamma   90.00
#
_symmetry.space_group_name_H-M   'P 1'
#
loop_
_entity.id
_entity.type
_entity.pdbx_description
1 polymer ?
#
loop_
_entity_poly.entity_id
_entity_poly.type
_entity_poly.pdbx_seq_one_letter_code
_entity_poly.pdbx_strand_id
1 'polypeptide(L)'
;MLNPNRITYAVELQRRSYGLLKWMTGAVRENIINFNTAHTYSSLPEAAEKWIVEHYENIPPSARPQRDDLAEFYAFFSTYLENSFVLVRDAGKQLYSPDAHCFCPICSWLIESPNFKTKKPNATDKRRARKMRMAAVKGMAASLNVILNEKEVAAIVDDSSQRKTTSLIAYADDLLKRINGIAAGPAVLVLWRGFAWTSEGSPKKRFQLSAKMILETEKQLRETVLIAAS
;
A
#
# COMPACT_ATOMS: atom_id res chain seq x y z
N MET A 1 13.06 6.11 14.18
CA MET A 1 12.40 4.88 14.65
C MET A 1 10.90 4.98 14.47
N LEU A 2 10.27 3.88 14.08
CA LEU A 2 8.84 3.74 13.91
C LEU A 2 8.15 3.63 15.27
N ASN A 3 7.07 4.39 15.47
CA ASN A 3 6.24 4.27 16.67
C ASN A 3 5.36 2.99 16.55
N PRO A 4 5.46 2.01 17.46
CA PRO A 4 4.72 0.74 17.36
C PRO A 4 3.20 0.92 17.32
N ASN A 5 2.66 1.84 18.12
CA ASN A 5 1.22 2.11 18.16
C ASN A 5 0.76 2.71 16.83
N ARG A 6 1.55 3.64 16.27
CA ARG A 6 1.21 4.27 15.00
C ARG A 6 1.30 3.32 13.82
N ILE A 7 2.27 2.41 13.81
CA ILE A 7 2.35 1.35 12.78
C ILE A 7 1.18 0.38 12.89
N THR A 8 0.82 -0.04 14.11
CA THR A 8 -0.32 -0.92 14.34
C THR A 8 -1.61 -0.29 13.80
N TYR A 9 -1.81 0.98 14.12
CA TYR A 9 -2.93 1.76 13.62
C TYR A 9 -2.90 1.89 12.08
N ALA A 10 -1.76 2.22 11.48
CA ALA A 10 -1.63 2.37 10.03
C ALA A 10 -1.93 1.07 9.27
N VAL A 11 -1.49 -0.08 9.80
CA VAL A 11 -1.78 -1.40 9.23
C VAL A 11 -3.28 -1.72 9.35
N GLU A 12 -3.91 -1.35 10.46
CA GLU A 12 -5.35 -1.54 10.64
C GLU A 12 -6.19 -0.66 9.68
N LEU A 13 -5.82 0.62 9.53
CA LEU A 13 -6.41 1.51 8.52
C LEU A 13 -6.25 0.95 7.12
N GLN A 14 -5.06 0.46 6.77
CA GLN A 14 -4.78 -0.21 5.49
C GLN A 14 -5.74 -1.39 5.27
N ARG A 15 -5.89 -2.25 6.26
CA ARG A 15 -6.74 -3.44 6.18
C ARG A 15 -8.21 -3.07 5.99
N ARG A 16 -8.73 -2.13 6.78
CA ARG A 16 -10.14 -1.68 6.71
C ARG A 16 -10.41 -0.94 5.40
N SER A 17 -9.53 -0.03 5.01
CA SER A 17 -9.64 0.70 3.73
C SER A 17 -9.63 -0.25 2.55
N TYR A 18 -8.79 -1.29 2.60
CA TYR A 18 -8.80 -2.33 1.57
C TYR A 18 -10.08 -3.17 1.60
N GLY A 19 -10.63 -3.47 2.78
CA GLY A 19 -11.93 -4.09 2.93
C GLY A 19 -13.08 -3.26 2.35
N LEU A 20 -13.05 -1.93 2.56
CA LEU A 20 -14.03 -1.01 2.00
C LEU A 20 -13.94 -0.99 0.48
N LEU A 21 -12.72 -0.88 -0.06
CA LEU A 21 -12.49 -0.95 -1.51
C LEU A 21 -13.08 -2.24 -2.09
N LYS A 22 -12.90 -3.37 -1.39
CA LYS A 22 -13.47 -4.65 -1.82
C LYS A 22 -14.99 -4.67 -1.85
N TRP A 23 -15.59 -4.14 -0.79
CA TRP A 23 -17.03 -4.09 -0.68
C TRP A 23 -17.63 -3.16 -1.75
N MET A 24 -17.01 -2.00 -2.00
CA MET A 24 -17.51 -1.01 -2.96
C MET A 24 -17.64 -1.59 -4.38
N THR A 25 -16.73 -2.44 -4.83
CA THR A 25 -16.84 -3.00 -6.18
C THR A 25 -17.89 -4.09 -6.27
N GLY A 26 -18.10 -4.87 -5.20
CA GLY A 26 -19.23 -5.78 -5.08
C GLY A 26 -20.54 -5.00 -5.19
N ALA A 27 -20.64 -3.90 -4.44
CA ALA A 27 -21.81 -3.02 -4.45
C ALA A 27 -22.05 -2.36 -5.82
N VAL A 28 -21.00 -1.94 -6.55
CA VAL A 28 -21.14 -1.43 -7.92
C VAL A 28 -21.61 -2.53 -8.88
N ARG A 29 -21.06 -3.74 -8.78
CA ARG A 29 -21.46 -4.88 -9.61
C ARG A 29 -22.91 -5.30 -9.38
N GLU A 30 -23.37 -5.19 -8.14
CA GLU A 30 -24.74 -5.52 -7.73
C GLU A 30 -25.73 -4.36 -7.95
N ASN A 31 -25.29 -3.26 -8.59
CA ASN A 31 -26.05 -2.03 -8.81
C ASN A 31 -26.58 -1.37 -7.52
N ILE A 32 -25.98 -1.66 -6.37
CA ILE A 32 -26.26 -1.01 -5.09
C ILE A 32 -25.72 0.43 -5.12
N ILE A 33 -24.60 0.66 -5.82
CA ILE A 33 -23.99 1.98 -6.03
C ILE A 33 -23.88 2.25 -7.54
N ASN A 34 -24.36 3.41 -8.00
CA ASN A 34 -24.18 3.84 -9.38
C ASN A 34 -22.69 4.05 -9.71
N PHE A 35 -22.22 3.57 -10.86
CA PHE A 35 -20.81 3.70 -11.28
C PHE A 35 -20.33 5.15 -11.33
N ASN A 36 -21.13 6.09 -11.82
CA ASN A 36 -20.75 7.51 -11.90
C ASN A 36 -20.58 8.11 -10.50
N THR A 37 -21.41 7.67 -9.57
CA THR A 37 -21.32 8.01 -8.15
C THR A 37 -20.03 7.43 -7.54
N ALA A 38 -19.73 6.16 -7.79
CA ALA A 38 -18.47 5.55 -7.38
C ALA A 38 -17.24 6.23 -8.00
N HIS A 39 -17.30 6.65 -9.27
CA HIS A 39 -16.21 7.34 -9.96
C HIS A 39 -15.96 8.76 -9.41
N THR A 40 -17.03 9.50 -9.13
CA THR A 40 -16.95 10.84 -8.54
C THR A 40 -16.37 10.76 -7.13
N TYR A 41 -16.85 9.82 -6.31
CA TYR A 41 -16.32 9.61 -4.96
C TYR A 41 -14.91 9.03 -4.96
N SER A 42 -14.50 8.39 -6.07
CA SER A 42 -13.16 7.84 -6.17
C SER A 42 -12.08 8.83 -6.63
N SER A 43 -12.48 9.97 -7.19
CA SER A 43 -11.56 10.91 -7.83
C SER A 43 -11.28 12.16 -6.98
N LEU A 44 -12.03 12.36 -5.90
CA LEU A 44 -11.91 13.52 -5.01
C LEU A 44 -11.95 13.07 -3.53
N PRO A 45 -10.91 13.36 -2.72
CA PRO A 45 -10.89 13.01 -1.29
C PRO A 45 -12.11 13.49 -0.50
N GLU A 46 -12.57 14.71 -0.74
CA GLU A 46 -13.77 15.32 -0.12
C GLU A 46 -15.06 14.55 -0.47
N ALA A 47 -15.10 14.01 -1.69
CA ALA A 47 -16.24 13.23 -2.17
C ALA A 47 -16.23 11.83 -1.53
N ALA A 48 -15.04 11.22 -1.36
CA ALA A 48 -14.89 9.98 -0.60
C ALA A 48 -15.32 10.14 0.88
N GLU A 49 -14.91 11.24 1.52
CA GLU A 49 -15.32 11.59 2.88
C GLU A 49 -16.84 11.66 3.00
N LYS A 50 -17.47 12.53 2.20
CA LYS A 50 -18.92 12.74 2.23
C LYS A 50 -19.68 11.42 2.07
N TRP A 51 -19.25 10.59 1.12
CA TRP A 51 -19.88 9.29 0.88
C TRP A 51 -19.72 8.34 2.08
N ILE A 52 -18.51 8.23 2.65
CA ILE A 52 -18.25 7.36 3.82
C ILE A 52 -19.10 7.79 5.02
N VAL A 53 -19.24 9.10 5.25
CA VAL A 53 -20.06 9.65 6.34
C VAL A 53 -21.54 9.34 6.12
N GLU A 54 -22.06 9.62 4.93
CA GLU A 54 -23.47 9.38 4.57
C GLU A 54 -23.85 7.89 4.64
N HIS A 55 -22.93 6.99 4.29
CA HIS A 55 -23.18 5.55 4.18
C HIS A 55 -22.52 4.74 5.29
N TYR A 56 -22.08 5.38 6.37
CA TYR A 56 -21.29 4.74 7.43
C TYR A 56 -21.94 3.47 7.98
N GLU A 57 -23.26 3.50 8.20
CA GLU A 57 -24.02 2.36 8.72
C GLU A 57 -24.22 1.23 7.68
N ASN A 58 -24.01 1.51 6.40
CA ASN A 58 -24.06 0.51 5.33
C ASN A 58 -22.70 -0.18 5.11
N ILE A 59 -21.59 0.40 5.60
CA ILE A 59 -20.26 -0.19 5.49
C ILE A 59 -20.18 -1.44 6.39
N PRO A 60 -19.72 -2.60 5.89
CA PRO A 60 -19.59 -3.80 6.70
C PRO A 60 -18.72 -3.58 7.95
N PRO A 61 -19.03 -4.20 9.10
CA PRO A 61 -18.26 -4.02 10.34
C PRO A 61 -16.75 -4.31 10.20
N SER A 62 -16.38 -5.23 9.29
CA SER A 62 -14.98 -5.59 9.01
C SER A 62 -14.19 -4.51 8.26
N ALA A 63 -14.87 -3.55 7.62
CA ALA A 63 -14.32 -2.46 6.81
C ALA A 63 -14.62 -1.05 7.39
N ARG A 64 -15.56 -0.95 8.32
CA ARG A 64 -16.00 0.30 8.96
C ARG A 64 -14.96 0.78 9.98
N PRO A 65 -14.40 2.01 9.90
CA PRO A 65 -13.49 2.53 10.93
C PRO A 65 -14.25 2.84 12.23
N GLN A 66 -13.54 3.22 13.31
CA GLN A 66 -14.19 3.89 14.44
C GLN A 66 -14.62 5.30 14.04
N ARG A 67 -15.62 5.88 14.71
CA ARG A 67 -16.10 7.23 14.38
C ARG A 67 -15.02 8.30 14.55
N ASP A 68 -14.22 8.19 15.61
CA ASP A 68 -13.13 9.13 15.89
C ASP A 68 -11.98 9.03 14.87
N ASP A 69 -11.90 7.91 14.14
CA ASP A 69 -10.88 7.64 13.12
C ASP A 69 -11.31 8.08 11.71
N LEU A 70 -12.52 8.63 11.53
CA LEU A 70 -13.08 8.89 10.20
C LEU A 70 -12.17 9.77 9.35
N ALA A 71 -11.62 10.84 9.94
CA ALA A 71 -10.73 11.78 9.27
C ALA A 71 -9.52 11.09 8.63
N GLU A 72 -8.78 10.36 9.44
CA GLU A 72 -7.59 9.63 8.99
C GLU A 72 -7.97 8.47 8.06
N PHE A 73 -9.14 7.86 8.27
CA PHE A 73 -9.61 6.77 7.43
C PHE A 73 -9.94 7.21 6.00
N TYR A 74 -10.73 8.27 5.78
CA TYR A 74 -11.03 8.71 4.41
C TYR A 74 -9.80 9.30 3.73
N ALA A 75 -8.91 9.96 4.48
CA ALA A 75 -7.63 10.46 3.97
C ALA A 75 -6.78 9.28 3.50
N PHE A 76 -6.70 8.21 4.30
CA PHE A 76 -6.00 6.99 3.91
C PHE A 76 -6.67 6.29 2.74
N PHE A 77 -8.00 6.19 2.73
CA PHE A 77 -8.75 5.50 1.69
C PHE A 77 -8.58 6.16 0.32
N SER A 78 -8.63 7.50 0.24
CA SER A 78 -8.47 8.24 -1.00
C SER A 78 -7.11 7.95 -1.67
N THR A 79 -6.05 7.72 -0.88
CA THR A 79 -4.74 7.37 -1.42
C THR A 79 -4.73 6.06 -2.21
N TYR A 80 -5.67 5.12 -2.01
CA TYR A 80 -5.71 3.88 -2.81
C TYR A 80 -5.98 4.15 -4.29
N LEU A 81 -6.70 5.22 -4.57
CA LEU A 81 -7.21 5.59 -5.88
C LEU A 81 -6.09 6.32 -6.66
N GLU A 82 -5.29 7.10 -5.95
CA GLU A 82 -4.07 7.68 -6.49
C GLU A 82 -2.94 6.66 -6.63
N ASN A 83 -2.76 5.78 -5.64
CA ASN A 83 -1.62 4.87 -5.59
C ASN A 83 -1.80 3.63 -6.48
N SER A 84 -2.94 2.96 -6.36
CA SER A 84 -3.01 1.53 -6.68
C SER A 84 -4.00 1.18 -7.78
N PHE A 85 -5.10 1.93 -7.92
CA PHE A 85 -6.21 1.51 -8.76
C PHE A 85 -6.71 2.56 -9.74
N VAL A 86 -7.30 2.10 -10.84
CA VAL A 86 -8.10 2.91 -11.76
C VAL A 86 -9.47 2.28 -11.94
N LEU A 87 -10.49 3.12 -11.97
CA LEU A 87 -11.85 2.73 -12.31
C LEU A 87 -12.02 2.69 -13.83
N VAL A 88 -12.59 1.61 -14.33
CA VAL A 88 -12.83 1.38 -15.77
C VAL A 88 -14.31 1.06 -15.95
N ARG A 89 -15.03 1.89 -16.73
CA ARG A 89 -16.48 1.77 -16.92
C ARG A 89 -16.86 0.50 -17.67
N ASP A 90 -16.29 0.31 -18.85
CA ASP A 90 -16.58 -0.83 -19.72
C ASP A 90 -15.42 -1.83 -19.66
N ALA A 91 -15.15 -2.32 -18.45
CA ALA A 91 -14.19 -3.38 -18.30
C ALA A 91 -14.82 -4.67 -18.86
N GLY A 92 -14.50 -4.97 -20.12
CA GLY A 92 -14.86 -6.26 -20.73
C GLY A 92 -14.41 -7.45 -19.87
N LYS A 93 -14.81 -8.67 -20.27
CA LYS A 93 -14.44 -9.90 -19.54
C LYS A 93 -12.92 -9.99 -19.38
N GLN A 94 -12.43 -10.04 -18.15
CA GLN A 94 -11.01 -10.32 -17.91
C GLN A 94 -10.73 -11.78 -18.27
N LEU A 95 -9.81 -12.00 -19.21
CA LEU A 95 -9.32 -13.34 -19.52
C LEU A 95 -8.62 -13.91 -18.28
N TYR A 96 -9.18 -15.00 -17.76
CA TYR A 96 -8.55 -15.80 -16.74
C TYR A 96 -7.36 -16.56 -17.37
N SER A 97 -6.16 -15.98 -17.31
CA SER A 97 -4.90 -16.66 -17.67
C SER A 97 -4.15 -17.11 -16.40
N PRO A 98 -4.19 -18.42 -16.04
CA PRO A 98 -3.57 -18.96 -14.83
C PRO A 98 -2.10 -18.56 -14.63
N ASP A 99 -1.38 -18.29 -15.72
CA ASP A 99 0.07 -18.12 -15.75
C ASP A 99 0.52 -16.65 -15.71
N ALA A 100 -0.42 -15.69 -15.79
CA ALA A 100 -0.12 -14.25 -15.87
C ALA A 100 -0.64 -13.43 -14.68
N HIS A 101 -1.20 -14.08 -13.65
CA HIS A 101 -1.87 -13.40 -12.54
C HIS A 101 -1.01 -13.29 -11.28
N CYS A 102 -1.13 -12.13 -10.64
CA CYS A 102 -0.69 -11.94 -9.27
C CYS A 102 -1.78 -12.48 -8.32
N PHE A 103 -1.62 -13.68 -7.75
CA PHE A 103 -2.51 -14.24 -6.73
C PHE A 103 -2.43 -13.59 -5.33
N CYS A 104 -2.09 -12.30 -5.23
CA CYS A 104 -2.08 -11.61 -3.93
C CYS A 104 -3.51 -11.18 -3.58
N PRO A 105 -3.86 -11.04 -2.29
CA PRO A 105 -5.19 -10.57 -1.89
C PRO A 105 -5.61 -9.24 -2.52
N ILE A 106 -4.63 -8.42 -2.96
CA ILE A 106 -4.79 -7.13 -3.68
C ILE A 106 -5.07 -7.33 -5.18
N CYS A 107 -4.53 -8.36 -5.82
CA CYS A 107 -4.57 -8.53 -7.28
C CYS A 107 -5.42 -9.72 -7.77
N SER A 108 -5.54 -10.82 -7.02
CA SER A 108 -6.40 -11.95 -7.39
C SER A 108 -7.87 -11.57 -7.41
N TRP A 109 -8.25 -10.70 -6.47
CA TRP A 109 -9.61 -10.21 -6.34
C TRP A 109 -10.03 -9.27 -7.50
N LEU A 110 -9.08 -8.66 -8.20
CA LEU A 110 -9.38 -7.79 -9.36
C LEU A 110 -9.94 -8.57 -10.55
N ILE A 111 -9.77 -9.89 -10.56
CA ILE A 111 -10.40 -10.79 -11.53
C ILE A 111 -11.93 -10.76 -11.37
N GLU A 112 -12.42 -10.62 -10.14
CA GLU A 112 -13.86 -10.60 -9.80
C GLU A 112 -14.48 -9.20 -9.84
N SER A 113 -13.66 -8.16 -10.04
CA SER A 113 -14.04 -6.75 -10.05
C SER A 113 -13.46 -6.05 -11.29
N PRO A 114 -14.00 -6.32 -12.50
CA PRO A 114 -13.38 -5.88 -13.75
C PRO A 114 -13.25 -4.36 -13.83
N ASN A 115 -14.17 -3.64 -13.19
CA ASN A 115 -14.19 -2.18 -13.12
C ASN A 115 -13.06 -1.57 -12.29
N PHE A 116 -12.28 -2.35 -11.53
CA PHE A 116 -11.07 -1.88 -10.85
C PHE A 116 -9.85 -2.58 -11.43
N LYS A 117 -8.93 -1.81 -11.99
CA LYS A 117 -7.65 -2.33 -12.48
C LYS A 117 -6.51 -1.79 -11.63
N THR A 118 -5.57 -2.66 -11.28
CA THR A 118 -4.31 -2.21 -10.68
C THR A 118 -3.52 -1.41 -11.69
N LYS A 119 -2.94 -0.29 -11.24
CA LYS A 119 -1.97 0.46 -12.03
C LYS A 119 -0.77 -0.43 -12.30
N LYS A 120 -0.25 -0.38 -13.53
CA LYS A 120 0.98 -1.09 -13.91
C LYS A 120 2.17 -0.17 -13.66
N PRO A 121 3.07 -0.51 -12.71
CA PRO A 121 4.23 0.33 -12.45
C PRO A 121 5.15 0.40 -13.68
N ASN A 122 5.56 1.60 -14.05
CA ASN A 122 6.50 1.87 -15.14
C ASN A 122 7.95 2.07 -14.61
N ALA A 123 8.88 2.42 -15.50
CA ALA A 123 10.28 2.66 -15.12
C ALA A 123 10.45 3.83 -14.14
N THR A 124 9.63 4.88 -14.26
CA THR A 124 9.62 6.01 -13.33
C THR A 124 9.15 5.59 -11.93
N ASP A 125 8.13 4.75 -11.85
CA ASP A 125 7.65 4.21 -10.56
C ASP A 125 8.73 3.36 -9.88
N LYS A 126 9.46 2.54 -10.64
CA LYS A 126 10.59 1.76 -10.12
C LYS A 126 11.71 2.66 -9.58
N ARG A 127 12.05 3.73 -10.30
CA ARG A 127 13.03 4.73 -9.83
C ARG A 127 12.55 5.44 -8.57
N ARG A 128 11.28 5.84 -8.51
CA ARG A 128 10.67 6.46 -7.32
C ARG A 128 10.69 5.52 -6.12
N ALA A 129 10.30 4.26 -6.30
CA ALA A 129 10.38 3.26 -5.25
C ALA A 129 11.81 3.02 -4.75
N ARG A 130 12.81 3.03 -5.65
CA ARG A 130 14.23 3.01 -5.25
C ARG A 130 14.59 4.23 -4.38
N LYS A 131 14.19 5.44 -4.78
CA LYS A 131 14.41 6.65 -3.96
C LYS A 131 13.72 6.56 -2.59
N MET A 132 12.52 6.01 -2.50
CA MET A 132 11.83 5.79 -1.23
C MET A 132 12.61 4.82 -0.32
N ARG A 133 13.14 3.73 -0.88
CA ARG A 133 14.03 2.80 -0.15
C ARG A 133 15.31 3.49 0.36
N MET A 134 15.95 4.31 -0.47
CA MET A 134 17.12 5.09 -0.06
C MET A 134 16.77 6.09 1.05
N ALA A 135 15.63 6.77 0.95
CA ALA A 135 15.17 7.70 1.98
C ALA A 135 14.92 6.98 3.31
N ALA A 136 14.34 5.77 3.29
CA ALA A 136 14.14 4.95 4.48
C ALA A 136 15.48 4.55 5.14
N VAL A 137 16.47 4.12 4.35
CA VAL A 137 17.83 3.80 4.86
C VAL A 137 18.49 5.03 5.46
N LYS A 138 18.43 6.19 4.78
CA LYS A 138 18.95 7.47 5.29
C LYS A 138 18.26 7.89 6.58
N GLY A 139 16.94 7.76 6.65
CA GLY A 139 16.17 8.05 7.86
C GLY A 139 16.57 7.15 9.02
N MET A 140 16.85 5.87 8.75
CA MET A 140 17.37 4.94 9.75
C MET A 140 18.75 5.37 10.25
N ALA A 141 19.70 5.65 9.34
CA ALA A 141 21.04 6.11 9.69
C ALA A 141 21.02 7.40 10.53
N ALA A 142 20.22 8.38 10.11
CA ALA A 142 20.02 9.62 10.86
C ALA A 142 19.48 9.35 12.28
N SER A 143 18.52 8.43 12.43
CA SER A 143 17.98 8.09 13.76
C SER A 143 18.96 7.35 14.67
N LEU A 144 20.03 6.79 14.11
CA LEU A 144 21.12 6.12 14.84
C LEU A 144 22.32 7.03 15.04
N ASN A 145 22.26 8.29 14.61
CA ASN A 145 23.39 9.23 14.58
C ASN A 145 24.61 8.69 13.80
N VAL A 146 24.33 7.97 12.71
CA VAL A 146 25.34 7.39 11.81
C VAL A 146 25.32 8.13 10.47
N ILE A 147 26.49 8.39 9.91
CA ILE A 147 26.65 9.02 8.60
C ILE A 147 26.93 7.92 7.58
N LEU A 148 26.02 7.75 6.63
CA LEU A 148 26.27 6.95 5.42
C LEU A 148 26.30 7.88 4.21
N ASN A 149 27.31 7.73 3.36
CA ASN A 149 27.37 8.41 2.08
C ASN A 149 26.39 7.78 1.06
N GLU A 150 26.22 8.45 -0.09
CA GLU A 150 25.26 8.01 -1.10
C GLU A 150 25.58 6.61 -1.67
N LYS A 151 26.88 6.25 -1.74
CA LYS A 151 27.32 4.95 -2.26
C LYS A 151 26.98 3.83 -1.29
N GLU A 152 27.18 4.04 0.01
CA GLU A 152 26.81 3.08 1.07
C GLU A 152 25.30 2.85 1.12
N VAL A 153 24.52 3.94 1.07
CA VAL A 153 23.05 3.84 1.01
C VAL A 153 22.60 3.08 -0.24
N ALA A 154 23.20 3.38 -1.39
CA ALA A 154 22.89 2.68 -2.65
C ALA A 154 23.25 1.19 -2.56
N ALA A 155 24.40 0.85 -1.98
CA ALA A 155 24.83 -0.55 -1.80
C ALA A 155 23.82 -1.35 -0.98
N ILE A 156 23.32 -0.81 0.14
CA ILE A 156 22.28 -1.46 0.96
C ILE A 156 20.97 -1.63 0.16
N VAL A 157 20.56 -0.62 -0.61
CA VAL A 157 19.28 -0.65 -1.35
C VAL A 157 19.31 -1.56 -2.57
N ASP A 158 20.47 -1.68 -3.21
CA ASP A 158 20.67 -2.48 -4.42
C ASP A 158 21.08 -3.92 -4.10
N ASP A 159 21.47 -4.22 -2.87
CA ASP A 159 21.62 -5.60 -2.40
C ASP A 159 20.26 -6.34 -2.44
N SER A 160 20.22 -7.39 -3.25
CA SER A 160 19.05 -8.26 -3.42
C SER A 160 18.61 -8.93 -2.11
N SER A 161 19.54 -9.23 -1.20
CA SER A 161 19.26 -9.82 0.11
C SER A 161 18.46 -8.84 1.00
N GLN A 162 18.71 -7.54 0.84
CA GLN A 162 18.08 -6.46 1.57
C GLN A 162 16.81 -5.93 0.90
N ARG A 163 16.43 -6.48 -0.25
CA ARG A 163 15.26 -6.01 -1.02
C ARG A 163 13.98 -6.05 -0.19
N LYS A 164 13.73 -7.15 0.53
CA LYS A 164 12.55 -7.29 1.41
C LYS A 164 12.58 -6.22 2.50
N THR A 165 13.72 -6.11 3.20
CA THR A 165 13.93 -5.22 4.34
C THR A 165 13.68 -3.77 3.95
N THR A 166 14.43 -3.28 2.97
CA THR A 166 14.35 -1.89 2.51
C THR A 166 12.99 -1.54 1.91
N SER A 167 12.35 -2.48 1.19
CA SER A 167 11.01 -2.25 0.62
C SER A 167 9.93 -2.16 1.69
N LEU A 168 9.99 -3.01 2.72
CA LEU A 168 8.98 -3.02 3.78
C LEU A 168 9.08 -1.78 4.67
N ILE A 169 10.29 -1.31 5.00
CA ILE A 169 10.45 -0.07 5.78
C ILE A 169 10.03 1.15 4.98
N ALA A 170 10.41 1.24 3.70
CA ALA A 170 9.92 2.32 2.84
C ALA A 170 8.39 2.30 2.67
N TYR A 171 7.78 1.11 2.66
CA TYR A 171 6.32 0.97 2.64
C TYR A 171 5.69 1.39 3.98
N ALA A 172 6.35 1.11 5.11
CA ALA A 172 5.89 1.56 6.43
C ALA A 172 5.90 3.10 6.54
N ASP A 173 6.95 3.75 6.04
CA ASP A 173 7.01 5.22 5.97
C ASP A 173 5.89 5.79 5.08
N ASP A 174 5.58 5.11 3.97
CA ASP A 174 4.46 5.46 3.10
C ASP A 174 3.11 5.27 3.80
N LEU A 175 2.91 4.18 4.54
CA LEU A 175 1.69 3.97 5.34
C LEU A 175 1.43 5.13 6.29
N LEU A 176 2.45 5.59 7.01
CA LEU A 176 2.32 6.72 7.95
C LEU A 176 1.97 8.03 7.23
N LYS A 177 2.50 8.25 6.02
CA LYS A 177 2.15 9.42 5.20
C LYS A 177 0.71 9.37 4.71
N ARG A 178 0.22 8.18 4.35
CA ARG A 178 -1.14 7.96 3.84
C ARG A 178 -2.22 8.24 4.87
N ILE A 179 -1.93 8.11 6.17
CA ILE A 179 -2.83 8.56 7.25
C ILE A 179 -3.19 10.05 7.07
N ASN A 180 -2.24 10.84 6.56
CA ASN A 180 -2.43 12.26 6.28
C ASN A 180 -2.86 12.54 4.82
N GLY A 181 -3.36 11.52 4.10
CA GLY A 181 -3.80 11.65 2.72
C GLY A 181 -2.68 11.78 1.68
N ILE A 182 -1.40 11.61 2.07
CA ILE A 182 -0.27 11.78 1.15
C ILE A 182 -0.05 10.49 0.36
N ALA A 183 -0.21 10.56 -0.97
CA ALA A 183 -0.03 9.45 -1.89
C ALA A 183 1.36 9.47 -2.58
N ALA A 184 1.98 8.30 -2.74
CA ALA A 184 3.25 8.13 -3.46
C ALA A 184 3.09 7.66 -4.92
N GLY A 185 1.86 7.48 -5.38
CA GLY A 185 1.54 6.92 -6.68
C GLY A 185 1.87 5.42 -6.81
N PRO A 186 1.96 4.89 -8.04
CA PRO A 186 2.19 3.46 -8.30
C PRO A 186 3.53 2.91 -7.82
N ALA A 187 4.46 3.77 -7.39
CA ALA A 187 5.70 3.35 -6.74
C ALA A 187 5.46 2.47 -5.50
N VAL A 188 4.34 2.69 -4.79
CA VAL A 188 4.00 1.86 -3.62
C VAL A 188 3.75 0.40 -4.00
N LEU A 189 3.24 0.12 -5.20
CA LEU A 189 3.05 -1.24 -5.69
C LEU A 189 4.39 -1.94 -5.92
N VAL A 190 5.43 -1.20 -6.31
CA VAL A 190 6.79 -1.74 -6.44
C VAL A 190 7.34 -2.11 -5.06
N LEU A 191 7.14 -1.27 -4.04
CA LEU A 191 7.53 -1.57 -2.67
C LEU A 191 6.80 -2.79 -2.12
N TRP A 192 5.47 -2.85 -2.28
CA TRP A 192 4.65 -3.99 -1.87
C TRP A 192 5.17 -5.32 -2.45
N ARG A 193 5.47 -5.33 -3.76
CA ARG A 193 6.05 -6.48 -4.45
C ARG A 193 7.41 -6.89 -3.89
N GLY A 194 8.17 -5.95 -3.33
CA GLY A 194 9.48 -6.22 -2.73
C GLY A 194 9.43 -7.17 -1.52
N PHE A 195 8.30 -7.26 -0.81
CA PHE A 195 8.19 -8.13 0.37
C PHE A 195 7.01 -9.12 0.31
N ALA A 196 5.95 -8.82 -0.45
CA ALA A 196 4.76 -9.66 -0.55
C ALA A 196 4.82 -10.69 -1.70
N TRP A 197 5.87 -10.65 -2.54
CA TRP A 197 6.08 -11.59 -3.65
C TRP A 197 7.30 -12.49 -3.41
N THR A 198 7.33 -13.63 -4.07
CA THR A 198 8.45 -14.58 -4.14
C THR A 198 9.50 -14.11 -5.15
N SER A 199 10.69 -14.71 -5.10
CA SER A 199 11.77 -14.46 -6.05
C SER A 199 11.39 -14.75 -7.49
N GLU A 200 10.49 -15.71 -7.70
CA GLU A 200 10.00 -16.17 -9.00
C GLU A 200 8.94 -15.22 -9.61
N GLY A 201 8.62 -14.12 -8.91
CA GLY A 201 7.67 -13.13 -9.42
C GLY A 201 6.21 -13.51 -9.19
N SER A 202 5.93 -14.40 -8.24
CA SER A 202 4.56 -14.74 -7.84
C SER A 202 4.25 -14.21 -6.44
N PRO A 203 2.99 -13.92 -6.07
CA PRO A 203 2.67 -13.53 -4.71
C PRO A 203 2.83 -14.63 -3.69
N LYS A 204 3.21 -14.26 -2.46
CA LYS A 204 3.21 -15.18 -1.32
C LYS A 204 1.77 -15.56 -0.97
N LYS A 205 1.47 -16.87 -0.94
CA LYS A 205 0.15 -17.39 -0.56
C LYS A 205 -0.24 -16.92 0.84
N ARG A 206 -1.48 -16.45 0.99
CA ARG A 206 -2.06 -15.99 2.27
C ARG A 206 -1.24 -14.89 2.97
N PHE A 207 -0.45 -14.12 2.23
CA PHE A 207 0.32 -13.02 2.81
C PHE A 207 -0.61 -11.98 3.44
N GLN A 208 -0.32 -11.64 4.70
CA GLN A 208 -0.97 -10.57 5.43
C GLN A 208 0.12 -9.70 6.05
N LEU A 209 0.05 -8.39 5.78
CA LEU A 209 0.94 -7.43 6.41
C LEU A 209 0.54 -7.29 7.89
N SER A 210 1.53 -7.27 8.78
CA SER A 210 1.33 -7.04 10.21
C SER A 210 2.32 -6.02 10.75
N ALA A 211 1.94 -5.32 11.83
CA ALA A 211 2.83 -4.40 12.52
C ALA A 211 4.09 -5.10 13.06
N LYS A 212 3.93 -6.32 13.58
CA LYS A 212 5.04 -7.17 14.03
C LYS A 212 6.09 -7.36 12.94
N MET A 213 5.65 -7.68 11.72
CA MET A 213 6.56 -7.86 10.57
C MET A 213 7.37 -6.59 10.27
N ILE A 214 6.72 -5.41 10.31
CA ILE A 214 7.39 -4.12 10.09
C ILE A 214 8.42 -3.85 11.18
N LEU A 215 8.05 -4.01 12.46
CA LEU A 215 8.91 -3.71 13.60
C LEU A 215 10.10 -4.68 13.71
N GLU A 216 9.92 -5.96 13.37
CA GLU A 216 11.04 -6.91 13.28
C GLU A 216 11.98 -6.55 12.13
N THR A 217 11.43 -6.10 11.00
CA THR A 217 12.24 -5.68 9.85
C THR A 217 12.98 -4.38 10.13
N GLU A 218 12.43 -3.50 10.97
CA GLU A 218 13.11 -2.27 11.40
C GLU A 218 14.40 -2.61 12.18
N LYS A 219 14.35 -3.62 13.06
CA LYS A 219 15.52 -4.11 13.80
C LYS A 219 16.60 -4.65 12.85
N GLN A 220 16.20 -5.43 11.85
CA GLN A 220 17.12 -5.94 10.82
C GLN A 220 17.79 -4.82 10.02
N LEU A 221 17.02 -3.80 9.65
CA LEU A 221 17.58 -2.64 8.93
C LEU A 221 18.56 -1.86 9.82
N ARG A 222 18.24 -1.69 11.10
CA ARG A 222 19.14 -1.05 12.08
C ARG A 222 20.48 -1.77 12.17
N GLU A 223 20.47 -3.10 12.29
CA GLU A 223 21.70 -3.91 12.32
C GLU A 223 22.52 -3.73 11.03
N THR A 224 21.84 -3.77 9.88
CA THR A 224 22.47 -3.58 8.57
C THR A 224 23.15 -2.21 8.45
N VAL A 225 22.50 -1.15 8.92
CA VAL A 225 23.04 0.22 8.90
C VAL A 225 24.24 0.38 9.85
N LEU A 226 24.20 -0.25 11.04
CA LEU A 226 25.32 -0.21 11.98
C LEU A 226 26.54 -0.95 11.43
N ILE A 227 26.34 -2.11 10.79
CA ILE A 227 27.41 -2.88 10.16
C ILE A 227 28.04 -2.09 9.01
N ALA A 228 27.22 -1.44 8.17
CA ALA A 228 27.71 -0.66 7.03
C ALA A 228 28.53 0.59 7.42
N ALA A 229 28.40 1.04 8.67
CA ALA A 229 29.11 2.20 9.20
C ALA A 229 30.33 1.85 10.07
N SER A 230 30.55 0.56 10.31
CA SER A 230 31.72 0.04 11.03
C SER A 230 32.87 -0.18 10.06
#